data_AF-A0A8F5BV39-F1
#
_entry.id   AF-A0A8F5BV39-F1
#
_cell.length_a   1.000
_cell.length_b   1.000
_cell.length_c   1.000
_cell.angle_alpha   90.00
_cell.angle_beta   90.00
_cell.angle_gamma   90.00
#
_symmetry.space_group_name_H-M   'P 1'
#
loop_
_entity.id
_entity.type
_entity.pdbx_description
1 polymer ?
#
loop_
_entity_poly.entity_id
_entity_poly.type
_entity_poly.pdbx_seq_one_letter_code
_entity_poly.pdbx_strand_id
1 'polypeptide(L)'
;MTEDLKKWFNDFLNRISEKIKRGEELSELEMQIVVNYVTNLQLFEHVDRRISDVERNLRDEIRKTREELLANDEKIKQELLKEINNVKGELEKKIEDTRTELKGEIATVKGELEKKIEDTRVDLEKKIEDTRTELKGEIATVKGELEKKIEDTRVDLEKKISEVDSKVDATKSDLGLVAEEVYIGSFVDFLSRVGEKVVNVYRHFEVSVGEIDALVETQNRVYVVEVKMKAEFKDIDSLLVKAKAVAEEYKGKEIVPVLTGSKISKTVRGYAKGYNVMVV
;
A
#
# COMPACT_ATOMS: atom_id res chain seq x y z
N MET A 1 -53.20 -90.55 -68.54
CA MET A 1 -53.89 -91.39 -69.56
C MET A 1 -52.82 -92.12 -70.33
N THR A 2 -52.85 -93.46 -70.40
CA THR A 2 -51.86 -94.24 -71.17
C THR A 2 -52.00 -93.92 -72.67
N GLU A 3 -50.90 -93.96 -73.43
CA GLU A 3 -50.91 -93.61 -74.87
C GLU A 3 -51.85 -94.52 -75.68
N ASP A 4 -51.94 -95.80 -75.33
CA ASP A 4 -52.86 -96.75 -75.96
C ASP A 4 -54.34 -96.33 -75.80
N LEU A 5 -54.70 -95.80 -74.62
CA LEU A 5 -56.06 -95.34 -74.34
C LEU A 5 -56.40 -94.07 -75.13
N LYS A 6 -55.43 -93.15 -75.29
CA LYS A 6 -55.60 -91.97 -76.15
C LYS A 6 -55.79 -92.36 -77.61
N LYS A 7 -55.00 -93.31 -78.11
CA LYS A 7 -55.10 -93.80 -79.49
C LYS A 7 -56.47 -94.46 -79.74
N TRP A 8 -56.87 -95.38 -78.87
CA TRP A 8 -58.19 -96.03 -78.96
C TRP A 8 -59.33 -95.01 -78.95
N PHE A 9 -59.25 -94.00 -78.08
CA PHE A 9 -60.27 -92.97 -77.98
C PHE A 9 -60.31 -92.05 -79.22
N ASN A 10 -59.16 -91.67 -79.78
CA ASN A 10 -59.09 -90.90 -81.03
C ASN A 10 -59.67 -91.70 -82.22
N ASP A 11 -59.35 -92.99 -82.32
CA ASP A 11 -59.92 -93.88 -83.34
C ASP A 11 -61.44 -94.01 -83.18
N PHE A 12 -61.92 -94.13 -81.94
CA PHE A 12 -63.35 -94.09 -81.61
C PHE A 12 -64.02 -92.80 -82.08
N LEU A 13 -63.46 -91.63 -81.74
CA LEU A 13 -64.00 -90.32 -82.16
C LEU A 13 -64.03 -90.17 -83.69
N ASN A 14 -62.99 -90.63 -84.39
CA ASN A 14 -62.95 -90.61 -85.86
C ASN A 14 -64.07 -91.46 -86.46
N ARG A 15 -64.29 -92.67 -85.93
CA ARG A 15 -65.39 -93.55 -86.38
C ARG A 15 -66.75 -92.91 -86.14
N ILE A 16 -66.96 -92.28 -84.99
CA ILE A 16 -68.20 -91.56 -84.66
C ILE A 16 -68.41 -90.38 -85.62
N SER A 17 -67.37 -89.60 -85.90
CA SER A 17 -67.42 -88.48 -86.84
C SER A 17 -67.88 -88.93 -88.23
N GLU A 18 -67.34 -90.04 -88.73
CA GLU A 18 -67.75 -90.60 -90.02
C GLU A 18 -69.20 -91.12 -90.03
N LYS A 19 -69.65 -91.78 -88.95
CA LYS A 19 -71.05 -92.20 -88.79
C LYS A 19 -72.02 -91.00 -88.85
N ILE A 20 -71.72 -89.95 -88.09
CA ILE A 20 -72.52 -88.72 -88.05
C ILE A 20 -72.59 -88.07 -89.45
N LYS A 21 -71.47 -87.97 -90.17
CA LYS A 21 -71.44 -87.40 -91.54
C LYS A 21 -72.28 -88.19 -92.54
N ARG A 22 -72.42 -89.51 -92.34
CA ARG A 22 -73.22 -90.41 -93.19
C ARG A 22 -74.70 -90.46 -92.77
N GLY A 23 -75.07 -89.84 -91.66
CA GLY A 23 -76.43 -89.88 -91.11
C GLY A 23 -76.79 -91.20 -90.42
N GLU A 24 -75.80 -91.98 -89.99
CA GLU A 24 -76.01 -93.23 -89.24
C GLU A 24 -76.35 -92.92 -87.76
N GLU A 25 -77.27 -93.69 -87.17
CA GLU A 25 -77.59 -93.58 -85.75
C GLU A 25 -76.44 -94.09 -84.86
N LEU A 26 -76.17 -93.37 -83.77
CA LEU A 26 -75.21 -93.81 -82.75
C LEU A 26 -75.90 -94.77 -81.77
N SER A 27 -75.19 -95.83 -81.36
CA SER A 27 -75.67 -96.67 -80.26
C SER A 27 -75.72 -95.88 -78.94
N GLU A 28 -76.49 -96.35 -77.96
CA GLU A 28 -76.62 -95.70 -76.65
C GLU A 28 -75.25 -95.49 -75.96
N LEU A 29 -74.37 -96.49 -76.00
CA LEU A 29 -73.02 -96.40 -75.45
C LEU A 29 -72.15 -95.39 -76.23
N GLU A 30 -72.26 -95.36 -77.56
CA GLU A 30 -71.56 -94.38 -78.40
C GLU A 30 -72.04 -92.95 -78.09
N MET A 31 -73.35 -92.76 -77.93
CA MET A 31 -73.95 -91.49 -77.55
C MET A 31 -73.51 -91.04 -76.16
N GLN A 32 -73.50 -91.93 -75.17
CA GLN A 32 -73.02 -91.64 -73.81
C GLN A 32 -71.53 -91.22 -73.80
N ILE A 33 -70.67 -91.92 -74.54
CA ILE A 33 -69.24 -91.56 -74.63
C ILE A 33 -69.07 -90.18 -75.28
N VAL A 34 -69.82 -89.89 -76.35
CA VAL A 34 -69.80 -88.58 -77.03
C VAL A 34 -70.30 -87.47 -76.10
N VAL A 35 -71.43 -87.68 -75.41
CA VAL A 35 -71.99 -86.70 -74.46
C VAL A 35 -71.01 -86.44 -73.31
N ASN A 36 -70.40 -87.48 -72.75
CA ASN A 36 -69.38 -87.33 -71.70
C ASN A 36 -68.14 -86.58 -72.20
N TYR A 37 -67.68 -86.86 -73.42
CA TYR A 37 -66.56 -86.15 -74.03
C TYR A 37 -66.85 -84.66 -74.21
N VAL A 38 -68.01 -84.33 -74.80
CA VAL A 38 -68.44 -82.94 -75.00
C VAL A 38 -68.62 -82.20 -73.67
N THR A 39 -69.24 -82.85 -72.68
CA THR A 39 -69.42 -82.27 -71.34
C THR A 39 -68.09 -82.03 -70.63
N ASN A 40 -67.12 -82.96 -70.75
CA ASN A 40 -65.79 -82.79 -70.20
C ASN A 40 -65.01 -81.66 -70.90
N LEU A 41 -65.12 -81.53 -72.23
CA LEU A 41 -64.52 -80.39 -72.96
C LEU A 41 -65.09 -79.04 -72.46
N GLN A 42 -66.40 -78.95 -72.29
CA GLN A 42 -67.04 -77.76 -71.72
C GLN A 42 -66.56 -77.47 -70.30
N LEU A 43 -66.38 -78.51 -69.47
CA LEU A 43 -65.83 -78.37 -68.13
C LEU A 43 -64.37 -77.87 -68.16
N PHE A 44 -63.52 -78.40 -69.05
CA PHE A 44 -62.15 -77.93 -69.22
C PHE A 44 -62.10 -76.46 -69.63
N GLU A 45 -62.90 -76.05 -70.64
CA GLU A 45 -62.99 -74.64 -71.04
C GLU A 45 -63.44 -73.74 -69.89
N HIS A 46 -64.42 -74.18 -69.11
CA HIS A 46 -64.90 -73.43 -67.95
C HIS A 46 -63.82 -73.29 -66.86
N VAL A 47 -63.10 -74.38 -66.56
CA VAL A 47 -62.00 -74.34 -65.59
C VAL A 47 -60.86 -73.45 -66.07
N ASP A 48 -60.47 -73.55 -67.33
CA ASP A 48 -59.40 -72.73 -67.92
C ASP A 48 -59.74 -71.24 -67.90
N ARG A 49 -60.99 -70.88 -68.22
CA ARG A 49 -61.51 -69.51 -68.05
C ARG A 49 -61.43 -69.05 -66.60
N ARG A 50 -61.90 -69.88 -65.65
CA ARG A 50 -61.84 -69.54 -64.22
C ARG A 50 -60.41 -69.39 -63.71
N ILE A 51 -59.47 -70.22 -64.15
CA ILE A 51 -58.04 -70.10 -63.82
C ILE A 51 -57.50 -68.78 -64.37
N SER A 52 -57.78 -68.48 -65.65
CA SER A 52 -57.36 -67.23 -66.28
C SER A 52 -57.90 -66.00 -65.55
N ASP A 53 -59.17 -66.02 -65.13
CA ASP A 53 -59.79 -64.94 -64.36
C ASP A 53 -59.15 -64.79 -62.97
N VAL A 54 -58.89 -65.89 -62.28
CA VAL A 54 -58.21 -65.89 -60.97
C VAL A 54 -56.79 -65.35 -61.08
N GLU A 55 -56.02 -65.79 -62.08
CA GLU A 55 -54.67 -65.28 -62.31
C GLU A 55 -54.66 -63.78 -62.60
N ARG A 56 -55.61 -63.31 -63.41
CA ARG A 56 -55.76 -61.89 -63.71
C ARG A 56 -56.09 -61.10 -62.45
N ASN A 57 -57.07 -61.55 -61.68
CA ASN A 57 -57.48 -60.89 -60.44
C ASN A 57 -56.32 -60.82 -59.44
N LEU A 58 -55.58 -61.92 -59.25
CA LEU A 58 -54.40 -61.95 -58.37
C LEU A 58 -53.30 -61.01 -58.85
N ARG A 59 -53.01 -60.95 -60.16
CA ARG A 59 -52.03 -60.00 -60.70
C ARG A 59 -52.46 -58.55 -60.45
N ASP A 60 -53.74 -58.24 -60.63
CA ASP A 60 -54.28 -56.90 -60.38
C ASP A 60 -54.26 -56.53 -58.90
N GLU A 61 -54.61 -57.45 -57.99
CA GLU A 61 -54.52 -57.24 -56.54
C GLU A 61 -53.07 -57.05 -56.08
N ILE A 62 -52.14 -57.89 -56.55
CA ILE A 62 -50.70 -57.75 -56.25
C ILE A 62 -50.18 -56.39 -56.74
N ARG A 63 -50.60 -55.95 -57.93
CA ARG A 63 -50.19 -54.65 -58.48
C ARG A 63 -50.72 -53.50 -57.62
N LYS A 64 -52.01 -53.52 -57.27
CA LYS A 64 -52.63 -52.49 -56.40
C LYS A 64 -51.94 -52.41 -55.05
N THR A 65 -51.74 -53.55 -54.38
CA THR A 65 -51.05 -53.59 -53.08
C THR A 65 -49.62 -53.06 -53.17
N ARG A 66 -48.89 -53.34 -54.25
CA ARG A 66 -47.54 -52.77 -54.48
C ARG A 66 -47.58 -51.27 -54.68
N GLU A 67 -48.52 -50.77 -55.48
CA GLU A 67 -48.70 -49.33 -55.71
C GLU A 67 -49.04 -48.59 -54.40
N GLU A 68 -49.93 -49.16 -53.58
CA GLU A 68 -50.29 -48.61 -52.25
C GLU A 68 -49.11 -48.64 -51.28
N LEU A 69 -48.32 -49.73 -51.25
CA LEU A 69 -47.13 -49.82 -50.40
C LEU A 69 -46.08 -48.77 -50.77
N LEU A 70 -45.79 -48.62 -52.07
CA LEU A 70 -44.84 -47.61 -52.55
C LEU A 70 -45.31 -46.18 -52.23
N ALA A 71 -46.61 -45.91 -52.35
CA ALA A 71 -47.18 -44.62 -51.99
C ALA A 71 -47.06 -44.34 -50.48
N ASN A 72 -47.30 -45.35 -49.64
CA ASN A 72 -47.12 -45.24 -48.19
C ASN A 72 -45.66 -45.04 -47.79
N ASP A 73 -44.73 -45.77 -48.40
CA ASP A 73 -43.28 -45.62 -48.16
C ASP A 73 -42.80 -44.20 -48.48
N GLU A 74 -43.24 -43.65 -49.63
CA GLU A 74 -42.90 -42.28 -50.02
C GLU A 74 -43.52 -41.25 -49.08
N LYS A 75 -44.77 -41.46 -48.64
CA LYS A 75 -45.43 -40.58 -47.66
C LYS A 75 -44.68 -40.59 -46.32
N ILE A 76 -44.34 -41.75 -45.79
CA ILE A 76 -43.58 -41.89 -44.53
C ILE A 76 -42.23 -41.20 -44.65
N LYS A 77 -41.52 -41.39 -45.77
CA LYS A 77 -40.23 -40.73 -46.02
C LYS A 77 -40.36 -39.20 -46.00
N GLN A 78 -41.40 -38.65 -46.60
CA GLN A 78 -41.66 -37.21 -46.60
C GLN A 78 -42.00 -36.68 -45.20
N GLU A 79 -42.81 -37.41 -44.43
CA GLU A 79 -43.12 -37.06 -43.04
C GLU A 79 -41.87 -37.08 -42.15
N LEU A 80 -41.03 -38.11 -42.26
CA LEU A 80 -39.77 -38.21 -41.52
C LEU A 80 -38.80 -37.07 -41.88
N LEU A 81 -38.66 -36.74 -43.17
CA LEU A 81 -37.82 -35.62 -43.60
C LEU A 81 -38.32 -34.28 -43.04
N LYS A 82 -39.64 -34.09 -42.96
CA LYS A 82 -40.25 -32.91 -42.37
C LYS A 82 -39.97 -32.83 -40.87
N GLU A 83 -40.14 -33.92 -40.13
CA GLU A 83 -39.84 -33.97 -38.70
C GLU A 83 -38.37 -33.72 -38.40
N ILE A 84 -37.45 -34.33 -39.17
CA ILE A 84 -36.01 -34.09 -39.04
C ILE A 84 -35.68 -32.62 -39.24
N ASN A 85 -36.24 -31.98 -40.28
CA ASN A 85 -35.99 -30.56 -40.54
C ASN A 85 -36.57 -29.66 -39.46
N ASN A 86 -37.75 -29.99 -38.92
CA ASN A 86 -38.35 -29.25 -37.81
C ASN A 86 -37.47 -29.34 -36.56
N VAL A 87 -37.08 -30.55 -36.16
CA VAL A 87 -36.20 -30.78 -35.00
C VAL A 87 -34.86 -30.06 -35.18
N LYS A 88 -34.28 -30.12 -36.38
CA LYS A 88 -33.05 -29.40 -36.69
C LYS A 88 -33.21 -27.88 -36.50
N GLY A 89 -34.30 -27.30 -37.03
CA GLY A 89 -34.58 -25.88 -36.88
C GLY A 89 -34.81 -25.46 -35.41
N GLU A 90 -35.50 -26.29 -34.63
CA GLU A 90 -35.69 -26.04 -33.19
C GLU A 90 -34.36 -26.09 -32.42
N LEU A 91 -33.48 -27.03 -32.75
CA LEU A 91 -32.16 -27.12 -32.14
C LEU A 91 -31.27 -25.93 -32.51
N GLU A 92 -31.26 -25.52 -33.78
CA GLU A 92 -30.53 -24.34 -34.23
C GLU A 92 -31.02 -23.07 -33.50
N LYS A 93 -32.33 -22.91 -33.35
CA LYS A 93 -32.91 -21.80 -32.59
C LYS A 93 -32.49 -21.84 -31.11
N LYS A 94 -32.60 -22.99 -30.45
CA LYS A 94 -32.18 -23.14 -29.04
C LYS A 94 -30.70 -22.81 -28.84
N ILE A 95 -29.84 -23.22 -29.77
CA ILE A 95 -28.40 -22.90 -29.73
C ILE A 95 -28.20 -21.39 -29.82
N GLU A 96 -28.90 -20.70 -30.71
CA GLU A 96 -28.76 -19.23 -30.87
C GLU A 96 -29.32 -18.46 -29.68
N ASP A 97 -30.45 -18.91 -29.13
CA ASP A 97 -31.06 -18.33 -27.92
C ASP A 97 -30.09 -18.44 -26.73
N THR A 98 -29.53 -19.64 -26.47
CA THR A 98 -28.51 -19.85 -25.42
C THR A 98 -27.25 -19.03 -25.66
N ARG A 99 -26.77 -18.91 -26.90
CA ARG A 99 -25.61 -18.05 -27.21
C ARG A 99 -25.88 -16.59 -26.90
N THR A 100 -27.09 -16.11 -27.19
CA THR A 100 -27.49 -14.73 -26.93
C THR A 100 -27.59 -14.46 -25.43
N GLU A 101 -28.20 -15.38 -24.68
CA GLU A 101 -28.29 -15.33 -23.21
C GLU A 101 -26.89 -15.29 -22.57
N LEU A 102 -26.00 -16.22 -22.94
CA LEU A 102 -24.63 -16.26 -22.42
C LEU A 102 -23.84 -14.99 -22.75
N LYS A 103 -24.02 -14.40 -23.94
CA LYS A 103 -23.40 -13.10 -24.27
C LYS A 103 -23.91 -11.98 -23.35
N GLY A 104 -25.20 -11.98 -23.03
CA GLY A 104 -25.80 -11.03 -22.10
C GLY A 104 -25.28 -11.17 -20.67
N GLU A 105 -25.18 -12.41 -20.17
CA GLU A 105 -24.61 -12.72 -18.85
C GLU A 105 -23.14 -12.29 -18.78
N ILE A 106 -22.33 -12.61 -19.79
CA ILE A 106 -20.92 -12.20 -19.87
C ILE A 106 -20.80 -10.67 -19.85
N ALA A 107 -21.64 -9.95 -20.60
CA ALA A 107 -21.63 -8.48 -20.61
C ALA A 107 -22.00 -7.90 -19.23
N THR A 108 -22.98 -8.50 -18.55
CA THR A 108 -23.41 -8.12 -17.21
C THR A 108 -22.28 -8.30 -16.19
N VAL A 109 -21.69 -9.51 -16.15
CA VAL A 109 -20.57 -9.83 -15.25
C VAL A 109 -19.38 -8.91 -15.52
N LYS A 110 -19.07 -8.62 -16.78
CA LYS A 110 -18.00 -7.69 -17.14
C LYS A 110 -18.27 -6.29 -16.57
N GLY A 111 -19.48 -5.77 -16.73
CA GLY A 111 -19.87 -4.46 -16.18
C GLY A 111 -19.80 -4.41 -14.63
N GLU A 112 -20.23 -5.48 -13.96
CA GLU A 112 -20.11 -5.59 -12.50
C GLU A 112 -18.65 -5.61 -12.03
N LEU A 113 -17.77 -6.31 -12.75
CA LEU A 113 -16.33 -6.34 -12.45
C LEU A 113 -15.68 -4.96 -12.67
N GLU A 114 -15.98 -4.29 -13.78
CA GLU A 114 -15.51 -2.93 -14.06
C GLU A 114 -15.92 -1.96 -12.94
N LYS A 115 -17.18 -2.04 -12.50
CA LYS A 115 -17.67 -1.23 -11.36
C LYS A 115 -16.94 -1.55 -10.07
N LYS A 116 -16.77 -2.83 -9.71
CA LYS A 116 -16.05 -3.23 -8.50
C LYS A 116 -14.60 -2.76 -8.50
N ILE A 117 -13.93 -2.78 -9.65
CA ILE A 117 -12.56 -2.27 -9.81
C ILE A 117 -12.52 -0.77 -9.55
N GLU A 118 -13.45 -0.01 -10.13
CA GLU A 118 -13.52 1.45 -9.94
C GLU A 118 -13.84 1.80 -8.47
N ASP A 119 -14.83 1.16 -7.87
CA ASP A 119 -15.20 1.36 -6.46
C ASP A 119 -13.98 1.07 -5.54
N THR A 120 -13.26 -0.03 -5.79
CA THR A 120 -12.04 -0.37 -5.03
C THR A 120 -10.94 0.66 -5.22
N ARG A 121 -10.78 1.20 -6.44
CA ARG A 121 -9.78 2.22 -6.73
C ARG A 121 -10.07 3.51 -5.96
N VAL A 122 -11.32 3.98 -5.98
CA VAL A 122 -11.76 5.18 -5.25
C VAL A 122 -11.54 5.01 -3.74
N ASP A 123 -11.89 3.85 -3.19
CA ASP A 123 -11.67 3.54 -1.76
C ASP A 123 -10.18 3.56 -1.39
N LEU A 124 -9.30 3.04 -2.25
CA LEU A 124 -7.85 3.08 -2.02
C LEU A 124 -7.28 4.49 -2.13
N GLU A 125 -7.72 5.27 -3.13
CA GLU A 125 -7.30 6.68 -3.28
C GLU A 125 -7.70 7.50 -2.04
N LYS A 126 -8.90 7.28 -1.51
CA LYS A 126 -9.36 7.91 -0.26
C LYS A 126 -8.50 7.52 0.93
N LYS A 127 -8.24 6.22 1.13
CA LYS A 127 -7.38 5.74 2.22
C LYS A 127 -5.97 6.33 2.16
N ILE A 128 -5.41 6.46 0.97
CA ILE A 128 -4.08 7.09 0.77
C ILE A 128 -4.11 8.56 1.22
N GLU A 129 -5.15 9.31 0.87
CA GLU A 129 -5.25 10.73 1.25
C GLU A 129 -5.50 10.91 2.75
N ASP A 130 -6.32 10.05 3.35
CA ASP A 130 -6.57 10.04 4.80
C ASP A 130 -5.26 9.77 5.55
N THR A 131 -4.50 8.72 5.16
CA THR A 131 -3.19 8.41 5.77
C THR A 131 -2.17 9.54 5.57
N ARG A 132 -2.15 10.19 4.40
CA ARG A 132 -1.27 11.36 4.17
C ARG A 132 -1.61 12.52 5.09
N THR A 133 -2.89 12.75 5.33
CA THR A 133 -3.36 13.83 6.22
C THR A 133 -3.00 13.53 7.66
N GLU A 134 -3.21 12.30 8.12
CA GLU A 134 -2.83 11.82 9.45
C GLU A 134 -1.31 11.99 9.69
N LEU A 135 -0.47 11.50 8.77
CA LEU A 135 0.99 11.64 8.88
C LEU A 135 1.45 13.10 8.90
N LYS A 136 0.82 14.00 8.13
CA LYS A 136 1.12 15.44 8.20
C LYS A 136 0.80 16.01 9.58
N GLY A 137 -0.32 15.59 10.18
CA GLY A 137 -0.70 15.99 11.54
C GLY A 137 0.28 15.50 12.60
N GLU A 138 0.70 14.23 12.53
CA GLU A 138 1.71 13.66 13.43
C GLU A 138 3.05 14.39 13.32
N ILE A 139 3.53 14.64 12.09
CA ILE A 139 4.77 15.40 11.85
C ILE A 139 4.68 16.80 12.45
N ALA A 140 3.56 17.51 12.26
CA ALA A 140 3.37 18.85 12.82
C ALA A 140 3.39 18.83 14.35
N THR A 141 2.79 17.81 14.95
CA THR A 141 2.75 17.62 16.42
C THR A 141 4.16 17.39 16.97
N VAL A 142 4.90 16.42 16.40
CA VAL A 142 6.28 16.12 16.79
C VAL A 142 7.19 17.34 16.62
N LYS A 143 7.02 18.09 15.53
CA LYS A 143 7.77 19.33 15.32
C LYS A 143 7.52 20.35 16.43
N GLY A 144 6.26 20.58 16.80
CA GLY A 144 5.91 21.50 17.90
C GLY A 144 6.45 21.04 19.26
N GLU A 145 6.41 19.74 19.55
CA GLU A 145 7.00 19.18 20.77
C GLU A 145 8.52 19.38 20.84
N LEU A 146 9.21 19.21 19.71
CA LEU A 146 10.66 19.45 19.61
C LEU A 146 11.00 20.93 19.77
N GLU A 147 10.28 21.83 19.11
CA GLU A 147 10.46 23.28 19.26
C GLU A 147 10.30 23.70 20.73
N LYS A 148 9.28 23.17 21.42
CA LYS A 148 9.08 23.43 22.85
C LYS A 148 10.22 22.89 23.71
N LYS A 149 10.66 21.64 23.50
CA LYS A 149 11.78 21.06 24.26
C LYS A 149 13.09 21.84 24.07
N ILE A 150 13.33 22.35 22.87
CA ILE A 150 14.49 23.19 22.57
C ILE A 150 14.40 24.50 23.35
N GLU A 151 13.25 25.15 23.36
CA GLU A 151 13.03 26.40 24.11
C GLU A 151 13.17 26.19 25.62
N ASP A 152 12.53 25.15 26.17
CA ASP A 152 12.63 24.82 27.60
C ASP A 152 14.10 24.56 28.00
N THR A 153 14.84 23.80 27.18
CA THR A 153 16.27 23.53 27.41
C THR A 153 17.10 24.81 27.34
N ARG A 154 16.79 25.70 26.40
CA ARG A 154 17.48 26.98 26.24
C ARG A 154 17.29 27.85 27.49
N VAL A 155 16.05 28.01 27.96
CA VAL A 155 15.73 28.78 29.16
C VAL A 155 16.45 28.21 30.39
N ASP A 156 16.45 26.89 30.55
CA ASP A 156 17.16 26.22 31.65
C ASP A 156 18.67 26.47 31.59
N LEU A 157 19.28 26.47 30.40
CA LEU A 157 20.69 26.79 30.22
C LEU A 157 20.99 28.25 30.51
N GLU A 158 20.18 29.18 30.04
CA GLU A 158 20.32 30.62 30.32
C GLU A 158 20.27 30.89 31.84
N LYS A 159 19.35 30.23 32.55
CA LYS A 159 19.28 30.30 34.02
C LYS A 159 20.54 29.76 34.69
N LYS A 160 21.01 28.57 34.29
CA LYS A 160 22.24 27.98 34.85
C LYS A 160 23.46 28.85 34.59
N ILE A 161 23.56 29.49 33.42
CA ILE A 161 24.65 30.43 33.11
C ILE A 161 24.60 31.63 34.06
N SER A 162 23.44 32.23 34.26
CA SER A 162 23.28 33.37 35.18
C SER A 162 23.63 33.00 36.64
N GLU A 163 23.26 31.80 37.09
CA GLU A 163 23.65 31.29 38.40
C GLU A 163 25.18 31.10 38.51
N VAL A 164 25.83 30.61 37.45
CA VAL A 164 27.29 30.47 37.40
C VAL A 164 27.97 31.82 37.41
N ASP A 165 27.51 32.79 36.63
CA ASP A 165 28.07 34.15 36.59
C ASP A 165 28.01 34.81 37.96
N SER A 166 26.88 34.68 38.65
CA SER A 166 26.70 35.20 40.03
C SER A 166 27.69 34.57 41.01
N LYS A 167 27.91 33.25 40.91
CA LYS A 167 28.89 32.53 41.75
C LYS A 167 30.32 32.94 41.41
N VAL A 168 30.63 33.15 40.13
CA VAL A 168 31.95 33.62 39.69
C VAL A 168 32.23 35.02 40.23
N ASP A 169 31.26 35.93 40.18
CA ASP A 169 31.43 37.28 40.70
C ASP A 169 31.55 37.31 42.22
N ALA A 170 30.76 36.52 42.94
CA ALA A 170 30.93 36.32 44.38
C ALA A 170 32.35 35.79 44.71
N THR A 171 32.81 34.76 43.99
CA THR A 171 34.15 34.18 44.18
C THR A 171 35.25 35.20 43.90
N LYS A 172 35.11 36.03 42.86
CA LYS A 172 36.07 37.11 42.57
C LYS A 172 36.13 38.14 43.70
N SER A 173 34.97 38.49 44.27
CA SER A 173 34.89 39.40 45.41
C SER A 173 35.61 38.81 46.63
N ASP A 174 35.32 37.56 46.97
CA ASP A 174 35.96 36.85 48.09
C ASP A 174 37.48 36.76 47.91
N LEU A 175 37.95 36.49 46.69
CA LEU A 175 39.39 36.48 46.37
C LEU A 175 40.04 37.85 46.51
N GLY A 176 39.31 38.94 46.25
CA GLY A 176 39.76 40.31 46.49
C GLY A 176 40.06 40.55 47.97
N LEU A 177 39.12 40.21 48.84
CA LEU A 177 39.28 40.33 50.30
C LEU A 177 40.44 39.49 50.83
N VAL A 178 40.60 38.26 50.35
CA VAL A 178 41.74 37.40 50.75
C VAL A 178 43.07 37.98 50.25
N ALA A 179 43.10 38.53 49.03
CA ALA A 179 44.29 39.19 48.52
C ALA A 179 44.67 40.40 49.40
N GLU A 180 43.70 41.23 49.79
CA GLU A 180 43.91 42.34 50.72
C GLU A 180 44.49 41.88 52.05
N GLU A 181 43.95 40.80 52.64
CA GLU A 181 44.47 40.26 53.90
C GLU A 181 45.93 39.83 53.78
N VAL A 182 46.25 39.05 52.73
CA VAL A 182 47.60 38.50 52.48
C VAL A 182 48.62 39.59 52.18
N TYR A 183 48.31 40.52 51.28
CA TYR A 183 49.26 41.55 50.85
C TYR A 183 49.54 42.57 51.94
N ILE A 184 48.53 43.00 52.69
CA ILE A 184 48.73 43.91 53.82
C ILE A 184 49.48 43.21 54.95
N GLY A 185 49.17 41.95 55.25
CA GLY A 185 49.95 41.15 56.22
C GLY A 185 51.43 41.04 55.82
N SER A 186 51.69 40.73 54.54
CA SER A 186 53.06 40.67 54.00
C SER A 186 53.78 42.02 54.07
N PHE A 187 53.04 43.12 53.87
CA PHE A 187 53.58 44.48 53.98
C PHE A 187 53.93 44.85 55.43
N VAL A 188 53.06 44.50 56.39
CA VAL A 188 53.32 44.68 57.83
C VAL A 188 54.56 43.89 58.28
N ASP A 189 54.70 42.65 57.80
CA ASP A 189 55.89 41.83 58.03
C ASP A 189 57.15 42.47 57.42
N PHE A 190 57.05 43.02 56.21
CA PHE A 190 58.13 43.75 55.57
C PHE A 190 58.58 44.95 56.41
N LEU A 191 57.63 45.79 56.87
CA LEU A 191 57.93 46.93 57.75
C LEU A 191 58.68 46.48 59.01
N SER A 192 58.22 45.39 59.64
CA SER A 192 58.86 44.81 60.82
C SER A 192 60.30 44.37 60.55
N ARG A 193 60.58 43.79 59.38
CA ARG A 193 61.93 43.35 58.96
C ARG A 193 62.88 44.52 58.68
N VAL A 194 62.37 45.64 58.18
CA VAL A 194 63.17 46.85 57.92
C VAL A 194 63.28 47.77 59.15
N GLY A 195 62.78 47.32 60.31
CA GLY A 195 62.92 48.03 61.59
C GLY A 195 61.87 49.12 61.84
N GLU A 196 60.83 49.22 61.00
CA GLU A 196 59.69 50.11 61.21
C GLU A 196 58.71 49.44 62.19
N LYS A 197 58.57 49.98 63.40
CA LYS A 197 57.63 49.43 64.41
C LYS A 197 56.21 49.88 64.10
N VAL A 198 55.38 48.94 63.64
CA VAL A 198 53.94 49.16 63.43
C VAL A 198 53.23 49.35 64.76
N VAL A 199 52.48 50.44 64.86
CA VAL A 199 51.68 50.84 66.04
C VAL A 199 50.24 50.40 65.87
N ASN A 200 49.65 50.64 64.70
CA ASN A 200 48.30 50.18 64.39
C ASN A 200 48.12 49.88 62.89
N VAL A 201 47.18 49.00 62.59
CA VAL A 201 46.75 48.67 61.23
C VAL A 201 45.24 48.82 61.18
N TYR A 202 44.77 49.79 60.43
CA TYR A 202 43.35 49.97 60.16
C TYR A 202 43.04 49.41 58.78
N ARG A 203 42.09 48.48 58.70
CA ARG A 203 41.59 47.91 57.43
C ARG A 203 40.39 48.73 56.97
N HIS A 204 40.17 48.81 55.66
CA HIS A 204 39.00 49.47 55.08
C HIS A 204 38.79 50.88 55.66
N PHE A 205 39.88 51.67 55.66
CA PHE A 205 39.92 52.97 56.33
C PHE A 205 39.27 54.03 55.44
N GLU A 206 38.18 54.63 55.92
CA GLU A 206 37.42 55.62 55.17
C GLU A 206 38.06 57.02 55.27
N VAL A 207 38.30 57.65 54.11
CA VAL A 207 38.72 59.06 54.00
C VAL A 207 37.73 59.84 53.15
N SER A 208 37.86 61.17 53.18
CA SER A 208 36.98 62.11 52.45
C SER A 208 36.86 61.85 50.94
N VAL A 209 37.81 61.14 50.35
CA VAL A 209 37.91 60.83 48.91
C VAL A 209 37.73 59.35 48.59
N GLY A 210 37.34 58.53 49.57
CA GLY A 210 37.04 57.10 49.41
C GLY A 210 37.68 56.20 50.48
N GLU A 211 37.51 54.90 50.34
CA GLU A 211 38.09 53.90 51.26
C GLU A 211 39.51 53.51 50.84
N ILE A 212 40.40 53.25 51.80
CA ILE A 212 41.76 52.71 51.59
C ILE A 212 41.81 51.29 52.17
N ASP A 213 42.38 50.35 51.42
CA ASP A 213 42.44 48.93 51.82
C ASP A 213 43.12 48.74 53.20
N ALA A 214 44.23 49.47 53.45
CA ALA A 214 44.72 49.66 54.82
C ALA A 214 45.48 50.96 55.06
N LEU A 215 45.38 51.46 56.29
CA LEU A 215 46.25 52.49 56.85
C LEU A 215 47.14 51.86 57.93
N VAL A 216 48.45 51.83 57.68
CA VAL A 216 49.44 51.27 58.61
C VAL A 216 50.20 52.41 59.28
N GLU A 217 49.97 52.60 60.57
CA GLU A 217 50.59 53.66 61.35
C GLU A 217 51.84 53.14 62.06
N THR A 218 52.98 53.81 61.87
CA THR A 218 54.21 53.59 62.63
C THR A 218 54.48 54.78 63.55
N GLN A 219 55.62 54.75 64.23
CA GLN A 219 56.02 55.85 65.13
C GLN A 219 56.17 57.17 64.39
N ASN A 220 56.77 57.15 63.18
CA ASN A 220 57.14 58.36 62.44
C ASN A 220 56.38 58.52 61.11
N ARG A 221 55.74 57.44 60.62
CA ARG A 221 55.13 57.39 59.30
C ARG A 221 53.72 56.83 59.34
N VAL A 222 52.95 57.16 58.32
CA VAL A 222 51.67 56.54 58.03
C VAL A 222 51.71 56.04 56.59
N TYR A 223 51.51 54.75 56.41
CA TYR A 223 51.48 54.11 55.10
C TYR A 223 50.04 53.95 54.65
N VAL A 224 49.74 54.48 53.47
CA VAL A 224 48.43 54.39 52.82
C VAL A 224 48.53 53.28 51.80
N VAL A 225 47.95 52.12 52.11
CA VAL A 225 48.16 50.87 51.37
C VAL A 225 46.95 50.56 50.50
N GLU A 226 47.20 50.42 49.20
CA GLU A 226 46.26 49.91 48.22
C GLU A 226 46.77 48.59 47.65
N VAL A 227 45.90 47.60 47.65
CA VAL A 227 46.10 46.26 47.12
C VAL A 227 45.38 46.16 45.77
N LYS A 228 46.12 45.73 44.76
CA LYS A 228 45.54 45.48 43.42
C LYS A 228 46.01 44.15 42.87
N MET A 229 45.05 43.24 42.61
CA MET A 229 45.35 41.98 41.93
C MET A 229 45.97 42.22 40.54
N LYS A 230 45.54 43.29 39.85
CA LYS A 230 46.13 43.79 38.61
C LYS A 230 46.11 45.32 38.62
N ALA A 231 47.28 45.92 38.80
CA ALA A 231 47.40 47.38 38.91
C ALA A 231 47.49 48.07 37.54
N GLU A 232 46.82 49.21 37.43
CA GLU A 232 46.79 50.13 36.29
C GLU A 232 47.22 51.55 36.74
N PHE A 233 47.50 52.45 35.79
CA PHE A 233 47.95 53.81 36.13
C PHE A 233 46.94 54.59 36.97
N LYS A 234 45.63 54.41 36.69
CA LYS A 234 44.54 55.03 37.45
C LYS A 234 44.54 54.65 38.93
N ASP A 235 45.04 53.46 39.28
CA ASP A 235 45.09 53.00 40.67
C ASP A 235 46.14 53.78 41.45
N ILE A 236 47.24 54.15 40.78
CA ILE A 236 48.29 55.01 41.34
C ILE A 236 47.76 56.43 41.52
N ASP A 237 47.10 56.97 40.50
CA ASP A 237 46.53 58.32 40.58
C ASP A 237 45.49 58.41 41.71
N SER A 238 44.63 57.40 41.85
CA SER A 238 43.66 57.29 42.95
C SER A 238 44.34 57.18 44.31
N LEU A 239 45.34 56.31 44.45
CA LEU A 239 46.11 56.14 45.69
C LEU A 239 46.77 57.46 46.13
N LEU A 240 47.32 58.24 45.19
CA LEU A 240 47.93 59.53 45.49
C LEU A 240 46.92 60.55 46.02
N VAL A 241 45.68 60.54 45.50
CA VAL A 241 44.59 61.40 46.00
C VAL A 241 44.20 60.99 47.42
N LYS A 242 44.03 59.69 47.67
CA LYS A 242 43.74 59.16 49.01
C LYS A 242 44.85 59.48 50.01
N ALA A 243 46.11 59.32 49.62
CA ALA A 243 47.26 59.64 50.48
C ALA A 243 47.34 61.12 50.85
N LYS A 244 46.96 62.03 49.93
CA LYS A 244 46.86 63.46 50.24
C LYS A 244 45.77 63.75 51.28
N ALA A 245 44.61 63.11 51.18
CA ALA A 245 43.54 63.27 52.18
C ALA A 245 44.01 62.80 53.56
N VAL A 246 44.69 61.66 53.65
CA VAL A 246 45.28 61.17 54.92
C VAL A 246 46.30 62.17 55.48
N ALA A 247 47.10 62.82 54.63
CA ALA A 247 48.09 63.81 55.06
C ALA A 247 47.47 65.04 55.74
N GLU A 248 46.25 65.42 55.35
CA GLU A 248 45.53 66.53 55.98
C GLU A 248 45.07 66.19 57.40
N GLU A 249 44.75 64.91 57.65
CA GLU A 249 44.27 64.41 58.94
C GLU A 249 45.42 64.06 59.91
N TYR A 250 46.52 63.50 59.41
CA TYR A 250 47.66 63.03 60.22
C TYR A 250 48.84 64.02 60.24
N LYS A 251 48.58 65.23 60.73
CA LYS A 251 49.58 66.31 60.79
C LYS A 251 50.74 65.94 61.72
N GLY A 252 51.94 65.81 61.14
CA GLY A 252 53.18 65.55 61.88
C GLY A 252 53.83 64.18 61.64
N LYS A 253 53.22 63.31 60.83
CA LYS A 253 53.83 62.06 60.34
C LYS A 253 54.06 62.12 58.83
N GLU A 254 55.10 61.46 58.35
CA GLU A 254 55.35 61.34 56.90
C GLU A 254 54.36 60.33 56.30
N ILE A 255 53.61 60.75 55.28
CA ILE A 255 52.66 59.89 54.58
C ILE A 255 53.33 59.21 53.39
N VAL A 256 53.27 57.89 53.36
CA VAL A 256 53.88 57.08 52.29
C VAL A 256 52.78 56.30 51.56
N PRO A 257 52.44 56.66 50.32
CA PRO A 257 51.55 55.85 49.50
C PRO A 257 52.22 54.53 49.12
N VAL A 258 51.49 53.43 49.29
CA VAL A 258 51.97 52.06 49.03
C VAL A 258 51.01 51.36 48.10
N LEU A 259 51.53 50.90 46.96
CA LEU A 259 50.83 50.02 46.05
C LEU A 259 51.41 48.61 46.20
N THR A 260 50.61 47.64 46.58
CA THR A 260 51.02 46.23 46.64
C THR A 260 50.01 45.36 45.89
N GLY A 261 50.37 44.11 45.61
CA GLY A 261 49.50 43.17 44.92
C GLY A 261 50.20 42.25 43.93
N SER A 262 49.42 41.41 43.25
CA SER A 262 49.95 40.29 42.47
C SER A 262 50.58 40.73 41.15
N LYS A 263 49.86 41.51 40.34
CA LYS A 263 50.27 41.85 38.97
C LYS A 263 50.47 43.35 38.80
N ILE A 264 51.64 43.82 39.20
CA ILE A 264 52.07 45.21 38.98
C ILE A 264 53.15 45.21 37.88
N SER A 265 52.81 45.72 36.71
CA SER A 265 53.71 45.74 35.54
C SER A 265 54.93 46.66 35.76
N LYS A 266 56.03 46.43 35.03
CA LYS A 266 57.22 47.29 35.10
C LYS A 266 56.90 48.76 34.80
N THR A 267 55.99 49.02 33.86
CA THR A 267 55.57 50.38 33.49
C THR A 267 54.82 51.05 34.63
N VAL A 268 53.88 50.34 35.27
CA VAL A 268 53.12 50.82 36.43
C VAL A 268 54.07 51.06 37.62
N ARG A 269 55.02 50.16 37.87
CA ARG A 269 56.08 50.36 38.87
C ARG A 269 56.93 51.61 38.60
N GLY A 270 57.31 51.83 37.34
CA GLY A 270 58.07 53.01 36.93
C GLY A 270 57.29 54.30 37.15
N TYR A 271 56.00 54.31 36.81
CA TYR A 271 55.10 55.43 37.06
C TYR A 271 54.95 55.70 38.57
N ALA A 272 54.66 54.67 39.37
CA ALA A 272 54.57 54.76 40.83
C ALA A 272 55.83 55.38 41.46
N LYS A 273 57.01 54.89 41.05
CA LYS A 273 58.30 55.40 41.54
C LYS A 273 58.51 56.88 41.21
N GLY A 274 58.03 57.34 40.05
CA GLY A 274 58.08 58.76 39.65
C GLY A 274 57.33 59.69 40.59
N TYR A 275 56.34 59.18 41.33
CA TYR A 275 55.52 59.95 42.29
C TYR A 275 55.76 59.55 43.75
N ASN A 276 56.91 58.92 44.04
CA ASN A 276 57.26 58.43 45.38
C ASN A 276 56.22 57.46 45.98
N VAL A 277 55.49 56.72 45.14
CA VAL A 277 54.66 55.60 45.59
C VAL A 277 55.56 54.38 45.77
N MET A 278 55.56 53.85 46.98
CA MET A 278 56.27 52.62 47.30
C MET A 278 55.52 51.44 46.68
N VAL A 279 56.24 50.62 45.91
CA VAL A 279 55.67 49.38 45.35
C VAL A 279 56.30 48.18 46.03
N VAL A 280 55.47 47.35 46.66
CA VAL A 280 55.88 46.14 47.39
C VAL A 280 55.31 44.90 46.73
#